data_AF-A0A6I1Z0S1-F1
#
_entry.id   AF-A0A6I1Z0S1-F1
#
_cell.length_a   1.000
_cell.length_b   1.000
_cell.length_c   1.000
_cell.angle_alpha   90.00
_cell.angle_beta   90.00
_cell.angle_gamma   90.00
#
_symmetry.space_group_name_H-M   'P 1'
#
loop_
_entity.id
_entity.type
_entity.pdbx_description
1 polymer ?
#
loop_
_entity_poly.entity_id
_entity_poly.type
_entity_poly.pdbx_seq_one_letter_code
_entity_poly.pdbx_strand_id
1 'polypeptide(L)'
;MVVTLSGRDAFRSELTAVAGRDGRVVCLETLPRNRNDHPFEAAHPDRYFSLPNAGSVLTQMVTGLGAAGFRPFVVVTPGAVEGRVAVPRTLWRDCLQAGATVVMPPEKFPEGYDEVRGLSGIPLAVPCGEKETRAVVRQAVRSGRPHCLVLGGGPGTDLSWESSEPSVAAARLISVGEAGTRLALAARAAAPGLGHAHLVYLDDARLSAAVAELGAWTGTSVVVAAPRLLGPVVRALRDRLPEDSVRGVPAAVGGGGADVAEVLAAAAVG
;
A
#
# COMPACT_ATOMS: atom_id res chain seq x y z
N MET A 1 11.84 23.53 -7.01
CA MET A 1 10.68 22.67 -6.70
C MET A 1 11.20 21.38 -6.10
N VAL A 2 10.78 21.04 -4.87
CA VAL A 2 11.04 19.71 -4.31
C VAL A 2 10.11 18.74 -5.07
N VAL A 3 10.68 17.76 -5.76
CA VAL A 3 9.90 16.72 -6.44
C VAL A 3 9.56 15.66 -5.40
N THR A 4 8.27 15.53 -5.05
CA THR A 4 7.79 14.46 -4.17
C THR A 4 7.97 13.11 -4.87
N LEU A 5 8.61 12.17 -4.19
CA LEU A 5 8.83 10.82 -4.73
C LEU A 5 7.53 10.01 -4.80
N SER A 6 7.46 9.08 -5.76
CA SER A 6 6.46 8.01 -5.73
C SER A 6 6.66 7.13 -4.49
N GLY A 7 5.65 6.37 -4.08
CA GLY A 7 5.75 5.43 -2.96
C GLY A 7 6.86 4.39 -3.19
N ARG A 8 6.98 3.84 -4.40
CA ARG A 8 8.09 2.90 -4.73
C ARG A 8 9.47 3.55 -4.61
N ASP A 9 9.63 4.78 -5.07
CA ASP A 9 10.93 5.48 -5.02
C ASP A 9 11.25 5.95 -3.60
N ALA A 10 10.26 6.43 -2.86
CA ALA A 10 10.35 6.76 -1.45
C ALA A 10 10.74 5.52 -0.62
N PHE A 11 10.14 4.36 -0.92
CA PHE A 11 10.51 3.08 -0.29
C PHE A 11 11.97 2.73 -0.57
N ARG A 12 12.42 2.75 -1.83
CA ARG A 12 13.81 2.45 -2.20
C ARG A 12 14.79 3.39 -1.50
N SER A 13 14.51 4.69 -1.53
CA SER A 13 15.30 5.72 -0.86
C SER A 13 15.37 5.49 0.66
N GLU A 14 14.22 5.28 1.32
CA GLU A 14 14.16 5.10 2.76
C GLU A 14 14.78 3.80 3.22
N LEU A 15 14.51 2.68 2.54
CA LEU A 15 15.10 1.39 2.89
C LEU A 15 16.62 1.46 2.82
N THR A 16 17.16 2.14 1.80
CA THR A 16 18.60 2.37 1.64
C THR A 16 19.17 3.19 2.81
N ALA A 17 18.49 4.27 3.19
CA ALA A 17 18.91 5.13 4.30
C ALA A 17 18.83 4.41 5.66
N VAL A 18 17.79 3.60 5.88
CA VAL A 18 17.63 2.82 7.12
C VAL A 18 18.65 1.70 7.20
N ALA A 19 18.96 1.02 6.10
CA ALA A 19 19.99 -0.01 6.06
C ALA A 19 21.39 0.54 6.36
N GLY A 20 21.66 1.82 6.09
CA GLY A 20 22.89 2.49 6.52
C GLY A 20 23.04 2.62 8.04
N ARG A 21 21.95 2.44 8.80
CA ARG A 21 21.93 2.51 10.27
C ARG A 21 21.64 1.16 10.94
N ASP A 22 20.94 0.27 10.25
CA ASP A 22 20.64 -1.09 10.71
C ASP A 22 21.24 -2.12 9.76
N GLY A 23 22.35 -2.73 10.19
CA GLY A 23 23.07 -3.79 9.47
C GLY A 23 22.23 -5.04 9.18
N ARG A 24 21.10 -5.22 9.87
CA ARG A 24 20.23 -6.40 9.73
C ARG A 24 19.28 -6.31 8.54
N VAL A 25 19.09 -5.13 7.95
CA VAL A 25 18.18 -4.97 6.80
C VAL A 25 18.78 -5.62 5.56
N VAL A 26 18.00 -6.49 4.91
CA VAL A 26 18.36 -7.19 3.67
C VAL A 26 17.25 -6.99 2.64
N CYS A 27 17.60 -6.69 1.39
CA CYS A 27 16.64 -6.50 0.31
C CYS A 27 16.71 -7.69 -0.67
N LEU A 28 15.56 -8.31 -0.93
CA LEU A 28 15.39 -9.44 -1.83
C LEU A 28 14.41 -9.03 -2.93
N GLU A 29 14.83 -8.88 -4.18
CA GLU A 29 13.94 -8.48 -5.29
C GLU A 29 13.69 -9.63 -6.26
N THR A 30 12.42 -9.97 -6.51
CA THR A 30 12.03 -11.13 -7.32
C THR A 30 12.17 -10.91 -8.82
N LEU A 31 12.21 -9.66 -9.28
CA LEU A 31 12.50 -9.30 -10.65
C LEU A 31 13.24 -7.96 -10.66
N PRO A 32 14.56 -7.94 -10.88
CA PRO A 32 15.30 -6.70 -10.97
C PRO A 32 14.85 -5.94 -12.22
N ARG A 33 14.65 -4.61 -12.10
CA ARG A 33 14.88 -3.72 -13.25
C ARG A 33 16.38 -3.54 -13.45
N ASN A 34 16.83 -3.01 -14.60
CA ASN A 34 18.25 -2.80 -14.93
C ASN A 34 19.11 -2.51 -13.69
N ARG A 35 20.13 -3.36 -13.44
CA ARG A 35 20.98 -3.35 -12.23
C ARG A 35 21.62 -1.99 -11.90
N ASN A 36 21.71 -1.08 -12.86
CA ASN A 36 22.47 0.16 -12.72
C ASN A 36 21.72 1.32 -12.02
N ASP A 37 20.51 1.11 -11.48
CA ASP A 37 19.70 2.21 -10.88
C ASP A 37 19.01 1.83 -9.55
N HIS A 38 19.42 0.74 -8.88
CA HIS A 38 18.84 0.39 -7.59
C HIS A 38 19.66 0.99 -6.43
N PRO A 39 19.18 2.03 -5.71
CA PRO A 39 19.98 2.74 -4.71
C PRO A 39 20.44 1.85 -3.55
N PHE A 40 19.63 0.84 -3.19
CA PHE A 40 20.02 -0.13 -2.15
C PHE A 40 21.16 -1.04 -2.61
N GLU A 41 21.15 -1.49 -3.88
CA GLU A 41 22.20 -2.37 -4.43
C GLU A 41 23.52 -1.61 -4.49
N ALA A 42 23.48 -0.35 -4.91
CA ALA A 42 24.65 0.51 -4.97
C ALA A 42 25.26 0.79 -3.58
N ALA A 43 24.43 1.02 -2.55
CA ALA A 43 24.89 1.37 -1.22
C ALA A 43 25.26 0.17 -0.34
N HIS A 44 24.57 -0.97 -0.52
CA HIS A 44 24.68 -2.17 0.33
C HIS A 44 24.71 -3.45 -0.54
N PRO A 45 25.70 -3.62 -1.42
CA PRO A 45 25.73 -4.72 -2.40
C PRO A 45 25.80 -6.12 -1.76
N ASP A 46 26.34 -6.22 -0.54
CA ASP A 46 26.43 -7.44 0.26
C ASP A 46 25.09 -7.86 0.91
N ARG A 47 24.09 -6.97 0.89
CA ARG A 47 22.77 -7.16 1.50
C ARG A 47 21.61 -7.03 0.50
N TYR A 48 21.93 -6.97 -0.78
CA TYR A 48 20.96 -6.97 -1.87
C TYR A 48 21.06 -8.28 -2.65
N PHE A 49 19.93 -8.97 -2.80
CA PHE A 49 19.87 -10.21 -3.58
C PHE A 49 18.77 -10.10 -4.62
N SER A 50 19.19 -10.21 -5.88
CA SER A 50 18.27 -10.30 -7.00
C SER A 50 18.00 -11.76 -7.33
N LEU A 51 16.78 -12.22 -7.10
CA LEU A 51 16.41 -13.64 -7.16
C LEU A 51 15.23 -13.85 -8.11
N PRO A 52 15.48 -13.87 -9.44
CA PRO A 52 14.45 -14.21 -10.41
C PRO A 52 13.97 -15.65 -10.17
N ASN A 53 12.66 -15.84 -10.08
CA ASN A 53 12.01 -17.17 -10.07
C ASN A 53 12.46 -18.11 -8.96
N ALA A 54 12.71 -17.60 -7.75
CA ALA A 54 13.26 -18.40 -6.67
C ALA A 54 12.25 -19.28 -5.89
N GLY A 55 10.96 -19.31 -6.24
CA GLY A 55 9.97 -20.24 -5.66
C GLY A 55 10.13 -20.47 -4.15
N SER A 56 10.26 -21.73 -3.73
CA SER A 56 10.52 -22.10 -2.32
C SER A 56 11.90 -21.72 -1.79
N VAL A 57 12.90 -21.51 -2.66
CA VAL A 57 14.26 -21.08 -2.26
C VAL A 57 14.21 -19.70 -1.62
N LEU A 58 13.40 -18.77 -2.16
CA LEU A 58 13.25 -17.45 -1.56
C LEU A 58 12.70 -17.56 -0.14
N THR A 59 11.68 -18.37 0.08
CA THR A 59 11.11 -18.62 1.41
C THR A 59 12.14 -19.23 2.36
N GLN A 60 12.94 -20.21 1.91
CA GLN A 60 14.02 -20.80 2.71
C GLN A 60 15.11 -19.78 3.08
N MET A 61 15.49 -18.91 2.14
CA MET A 61 16.43 -17.82 2.40
C MET A 61 15.88 -16.84 3.43
N VAL A 62 14.61 -16.44 3.29
CA VAL A 62 13.92 -15.59 4.27
C VAL A 62 13.96 -16.23 5.66
N THR A 63 13.61 -17.51 5.77
CA THR A 63 13.65 -18.25 7.04
C THR A 63 15.05 -18.26 7.64
N GLY A 64 16.08 -18.56 6.84
CA GLY A 64 17.47 -18.59 7.30
C GLY A 64 17.99 -17.22 7.74
N LEU A 65 17.68 -16.16 6.98
CA LEU A 65 18.00 -14.78 7.31
C LEU A 65 17.32 -14.36 8.63
N GLY A 66 16.03 -14.66 8.77
CA GLY A 66 15.28 -14.39 9.99
C GLY A 66 15.87 -15.11 11.21
N ALA A 67 16.22 -16.40 11.06
CA ALA A 67 16.88 -17.18 12.12
C ALA A 67 18.25 -16.61 12.53
N ALA A 68 18.97 -16.01 11.57
CA ALA A 68 20.24 -15.32 11.82
C ALA A 68 20.06 -13.86 12.34
N GLY A 69 18.82 -13.41 12.57
CA GLY A 69 18.52 -12.08 13.12
C GLY A 69 18.46 -10.96 12.09
N PHE A 70 18.48 -11.27 10.78
CA PHE A 70 18.25 -10.31 9.72
C PHE A 70 16.76 -9.95 9.58
N ARG A 71 16.50 -8.83 8.91
CA ARG A 71 15.18 -8.24 8.63
C ARG A 71 14.99 -8.21 7.12
N PRO A 72 14.52 -9.32 6.50
CA PRO A 72 14.37 -9.40 5.06
C PRO A 72 13.17 -8.57 4.57
N PHE A 73 13.43 -7.76 3.55
CA PHE A 73 12.43 -7.06 2.74
C PHE A 73 12.37 -7.74 1.38
N VAL A 74 11.24 -8.39 1.08
CA VAL A 74 10.99 -9.04 -0.20
C VAL A 74 10.17 -8.12 -1.08
N VAL A 75 10.80 -7.57 -2.12
CA VAL A 75 10.13 -6.77 -3.15
C VAL A 75 9.63 -7.71 -4.22
N VAL A 76 8.31 -7.94 -4.20
CA VAL A 76 7.63 -8.73 -5.22
C VAL A 76 7.28 -7.79 -6.36
N THR A 77 8.05 -7.88 -7.44
CA THR A 77 7.73 -7.25 -8.71
C THR A 77 7.14 -8.34 -9.60
N PRO A 78 5.83 -8.30 -9.93
CA PRO A 78 5.19 -9.34 -10.72
C PRO A 78 5.12 -8.99 -12.21
N GLY A 79 5.53 -9.95 -13.02
CA GLY A 79 5.37 -9.96 -14.47
C GLY A 79 5.94 -11.26 -15.03
N ALA A 80 5.25 -11.88 -16.00
CA ALA A 80 5.93 -12.74 -16.93
C ALA A 80 6.83 -11.83 -17.78
N VAL A 81 8.14 -11.93 -17.61
CA VAL A 81 9.02 -11.61 -18.73
C VAL A 81 8.81 -12.75 -19.72
N GLU A 82 8.58 -12.45 -21.00
CA GLU A 82 8.51 -13.49 -22.05
C GLU A 82 9.64 -14.51 -21.84
N GLY A 83 9.26 -15.80 -21.73
CA GLY A 83 10.21 -16.89 -21.48
C GLY A 83 10.58 -17.16 -20.00
N ARG A 84 9.91 -16.56 -19.01
CA ARG A 84 10.15 -16.84 -17.57
C ARG A 84 8.97 -17.52 -16.87
N VAL A 85 9.28 -18.48 -15.99
CA VAL A 85 8.34 -19.22 -15.15
C VAL A 85 7.53 -18.23 -14.28
N ALA A 86 6.21 -18.40 -14.24
CA ALA A 86 5.33 -17.57 -13.43
C ALA A 86 5.70 -17.70 -11.94
N VAL A 87 5.91 -16.57 -11.26
CA VAL A 87 6.06 -16.53 -9.79
C VAL A 87 4.80 -17.16 -9.17
N PRO A 88 4.94 -18.14 -8.23
CA PRO A 88 3.80 -18.72 -7.55
C PRO A 88 2.93 -17.64 -6.91
N ARG A 89 1.61 -17.72 -7.10
CA ARG A 89 0.65 -16.75 -6.53
C ARG A 89 0.70 -16.67 -5.00
N THR A 90 1.25 -17.68 -4.33
CA THR A 90 1.40 -17.75 -2.87
C THR A 90 2.74 -17.22 -2.36
N LEU A 91 3.72 -16.93 -3.23
CA LEU A 91 5.10 -16.64 -2.78
C LEU A 91 5.18 -15.51 -1.75
N TRP A 92 4.41 -14.44 -1.97
CA TRP A 92 4.34 -13.32 -1.04
C TRP A 92 3.85 -13.76 0.35
N ARG A 93 2.88 -14.68 0.41
CA ARG A 93 2.30 -15.21 1.66
C ARG A 93 3.33 -16.06 2.38
N ASP A 94 4.00 -16.93 1.64
CA ASP A 94 5.03 -17.82 2.17
C ASP A 94 6.20 -16.99 2.73
N CYS A 95 6.58 -15.89 2.07
CA CYS A 95 7.60 -14.96 2.56
C CYS A 95 7.14 -14.21 3.83
N LEU A 96 5.89 -13.74 3.88
CA LEU A 96 5.33 -13.10 5.08
C LEU A 96 5.34 -14.07 6.27
N GLN A 97 4.89 -15.31 6.06
CA GLN A 97 4.87 -16.35 7.09
C GLN A 97 6.28 -16.76 7.54
N ALA A 98 7.25 -16.73 6.64
CA ALA A 98 8.66 -16.98 6.94
C ALA A 98 9.35 -15.82 7.69
N GLY A 99 8.68 -14.68 7.87
CA GLY A 99 9.19 -13.58 8.68
C GLY A 99 9.61 -12.32 7.90
N ALA A 100 9.42 -12.27 6.57
CA ALA A 100 9.78 -11.10 5.78
C ALA A 100 8.74 -9.98 5.85
N THR A 101 9.22 -8.75 5.66
CA THR A 101 8.36 -7.67 5.17
C THR A 101 8.24 -7.81 3.65
N VAL A 102 7.01 -7.86 3.14
CA VAL A 102 6.76 -7.98 1.70
C VAL A 102 6.25 -6.67 1.15
N VAL A 103 6.78 -6.28 -0.01
CA VAL A 103 6.45 -5.05 -0.71
C VAL A 103 5.97 -5.40 -2.12
N MET A 104 4.82 -4.89 -2.53
CA MET A 104 4.22 -5.22 -3.83
C MET A 104 3.45 -4.05 -4.45
N PRO A 105 3.24 -4.04 -5.77
CA PRO A 105 2.47 -3.01 -6.44
C PRO A 105 0.94 -3.29 -6.41
N PRO A 106 0.08 -2.26 -6.37
CA PRO A 106 -1.38 -2.43 -6.25
C PRO A 106 -2.01 -3.14 -7.44
N GLU A 107 -1.49 -2.96 -8.67
CA GLU A 107 -2.03 -3.60 -9.88
C GLU A 107 -1.95 -5.13 -9.83
N LYS A 108 -1.13 -5.64 -8.92
CA LYS A 108 -0.75 -7.03 -8.81
C LYS A 108 -0.84 -7.52 -7.38
N PHE A 109 -1.48 -6.73 -6.52
CA PHE A 109 -1.99 -7.19 -5.26
C PHE A 109 -2.92 -8.39 -5.56
N PRO A 110 -2.65 -9.57 -4.99
CA PRO A 110 -3.43 -10.75 -5.27
C PRO A 110 -4.90 -10.54 -4.86
N GLU A 111 -5.78 -11.41 -5.34
CA GLU A 111 -7.09 -11.65 -4.71
C GLU A 111 -6.82 -12.24 -3.31
N GLY A 112 -6.38 -11.39 -2.37
CA GLY A 112 -5.73 -11.83 -1.14
C GLY A 112 -5.77 -10.79 -0.03
N TYR A 113 -6.58 -9.74 -0.17
CA TYR A 113 -6.90 -8.84 0.94
C TYR A 113 -7.41 -9.63 2.15
N ASP A 114 -8.39 -10.51 1.94
CA ASP A 114 -8.94 -11.35 3.01
C ASP A 114 -7.89 -12.32 3.58
N GLU A 115 -6.97 -12.77 2.75
CA GLU A 115 -5.87 -13.65 3.16
C GLU A 115 -4.85 -12.90 4.03
N VAL A 116 -4.43 -11.70 3.62
CA VAL A 116 -3.52 -10.86 4.43
C VAL A 116 -4.22 -10.41 5.71
N ARG A 117 -5.48 -9.98 5.63
CA ARG A 117 -6.29 -9.58 6.78
C ARG A 117 -6.46 -10.73 7.77
N GLY A 118 -6.62 -11.95 7.27
CA GLY A 118 -6.69 -13.17 8.06
C GLY A 118 -5.37 -13.60 8.72
N LEU A 119 -4.22 -13.08 8.27
CA LEU A 119 -2.93 -13.29 8.94
C LEU A 119 -2.84 -12.40 10.18
N SER A 120 -3.30 -12.93 11.31
CA SER A 120 -3.29 -12.22 12.60
C SER A 120 -1.91 -11.65 12.92
N GLY A 121 -1.88 -10.34 13.20
CA GLY A 121 -0.68 -9.64 13.67
C GLY A 121 0.32 -9.20 12.58
N ILE A 122 -0.02 -9.32 11.30
CA ILE A 122 0.77 -8.74 10.19
C ILE A 122 0.09 -7.45 9.70
N PRO A 123 0.71 -6.26 9.90
CA PRO A 123 0.14 -5.02 9.39
C PRO A 123 0.09 -4.99 7.86
N LEU A 124 -1.04 -4.58 7.31
CA LEU A 124 -1.22 -4.30 5.88
C LEU A 124 -1.28 -2.78 5.68
N ALA A 125 -0.24 -2.23 5.07
CA ALA A 125 -0.10 -0.79 4.83
C ALA A 125 -0.18 -0.47 3.33
N VAL A 126 -0.95 0.54 2.98
CA VAL A 126 -1.11 1.08 1.62
C VAL A 126 -0.92 2.61 1.66
N PRO A 127 0.30 3.08 1.99
CA PRO A 127 0.57 4.51 2.19
C PRO A 127 0.43 5.32 0.89
N CYS A 128 0.22 6.62 1.06
CA CYS A 128 0.22 7.61 -0.01
C CYS A 128 1.46 8.52 0.07
N GLY A 129 2.23 8.55 -1.02
CA GLY A 129 3.33 9.48 -1.18
C GLY A 129 4.52 9.22 -0.27
N GLU A 130 5.42 10.20 -0.24
CA GLU A 130 6.75 10.03 0.33
C GLU A 130 6.72 9.93 1.85
N LYS A 131 6.06 10.88 2.52
CA LYS A 131 6.09 10.96 3.99
C LYS A 131 5.54 9.70 4.66
N GLU A 132 4.38 9.23 4.20
CA GLU A 132 3.74 8.04 4.77
C GLU A 132 4.54 6.78 4.45
N THR A 133 5.03 6.65 3.22
CA THR A 133 5.85 5.49 2.84
C THR A 133 7.10 5.42 3.73
N ARG A 134 7.81 6.53 3.91
CA ARG A 134 8.97 6.59 4.80
C ARG A 134 8.62 6.20 6.24
N ALA A 135 7.49 6.66 6.75
CA ALA A 135 7.03 6.34 8.09
C ALA A 135 6.73 4.83 8.25
N VAL A 136 6.05 4.22 7.28
CA VAL A 136 5.74 2.78 7.27
C VAL A 136 7.02 1.94 7.20
N VAL A 137 7.99 2.31 6.35
CA VAL A 137 9.28 1.60 6.30
C VAL A 137 10.00 1.63 7.65
N ARG A 138 10.09 2.81 8.27
CA ARG A 138 10.71 2.95 9.60
C ARG A 138 9.99 2.13 10.66
N GLN A 139 8.66 2.07 10.60
CA GLN A 139 7.87 1.25 11.52
C GLN A 139 8.13 -0.24 11.30
N ALA A 140 8.15 -0.72 10.05
CA ALA A 140 8.44 -2.10 9.72
C ALA A 140 9.82 -2.51 10.26
N VAL A 141 10.85 -1.70 9.98
CA VAL A 141 12.20 -1.94 10.50
C VAL A 141 12.24 -1.89 12.02
N ARG A 142 11.64 -0.89 12.68
CA ARG A 142 11.66 -0.76 14.15
C ARG A 142 11.00 -1.95 14.84
N SER A 143 9.84 -2.38 14.34
CA SER A 143 9.06 -3.46 14.94
C SER A 143 9.78 -4.81 14.86
N GLY A 144 10.56 -5.06 13.81
CA GLY A 144 11.16 -6.37 13.53
C GLY A 144 10.16 -7.46 13.20
N ARG A 145 8.90 -7.09 12.93
CA ARG A 145 7.83 -8.02 12.58
C ARG A 145 7.51 -7.90 11.08
N PRO A 146 7.04 -8.99 10.45
CA PRO A 146 6.52 -8.94 9.07
C PRO A 146 5.50 -7.83 8.87
N HIS A 147 5.60 -7.13 7.75
CA HIS A 147 4.62 -6.17 7.26
C HIS A 147 4.29 -6.48 5.80
N CYS A 148 3.08 -6.20 5.36
CA CYS A 148 2.70 -6.19 3.96
C CYS A 148 2.53 -4.74 3.50
N LEU A 149 3.34 -4.28 2.55
CA LEU A 149 3.30 -2.93 2.00
C LEU A 149 2.84 -2.99 0.55
N VAL A 150 1.83 -2.19 0.21
CA VAL A 150 1.33 -2.05 -1.15
C VAL A 150 1.61 -0.64 -1.65
N LEU A 151 2.50 -0.50 -2.64
CA LEU A 151 3.05 0.79 -3.06
C LEU A 151 2.76 1.09 -4.54
N GLY A 152 2.13 2.25 -4.77
CA GLY A 152 1.97 2.81 -6.10
C GLY A 152 3.29 3.30 -6.70
N GLY A 153 3.34 3.34 -8.03
CA GLY A 153 4.46 3.92 -8.78
C GLY A 153 4.06 5.16 -9.57
N GLY A 154 2.93 5.79 -9.18
CA GLY A 154 2.46 7.01 -9.83
C GLY A 154 3.24 8.24 -9.36
N PRO A 155 2.91 9.44 -9.88
CA PRO A 155 3.52 10.67 -9.37
C PRO A 155 3.25 10.80 -7.86
N GLY A 156 4.30 11.21 -7.14
CA GLY A 156 4.27 11.44 -5.70
C GLY A 156 3.11 12.36 -5.33
N THR A 157 2.33 11.95 -4.33
CA THR A 157 1.18 12.70 -3.83
C THR A 157 1.37 12.89 -2.33
N ASP A 158 1.80 14.08 -1.92
CA ASP A 158 1.87 14.40 -0.49
C ASP A 158 0.50 14.80 0.02
N LEU A 159 0.06 14.14 1.08
CA LEU A 159 -1.07 14.61 1.87
C LEU A 159 -0.62 15.81 2.70
N SER A 160 -1.12 17.00 2.37
CA SER A 160 -1.21 18.08 3.33
C SER A 160 -2.35 17.70 4.28
N TRP A 161 -2.01 17.06 5.39
CA TRP A 161 -2.98 16.79 6.45
C TRP A 161 -3.47 18.14 7.00
N GLU A 162 -4.62 18.58 6.54
CA GLU A 162 -5.47 19.51 7.26
C GLU A 162 -6.38 18.64 8.11
N SER A 163 -6.34 18.81 9.43
CA SER A 163 -7.25 18.11 10.33
C SER A 163 -8.65 18.24 9.78
N SER A 164 -9.29 17.10 9.52
CA SER A 164 -10.69 17.02 9.18
C SER A 164 -11.48 17.61 10.34
N GLU A 165 -11.84 18.89 10.24
CA GLU A 165 -13.03 19.33 10.97
C GLU A 165 -14.17 18.44 10.49
N PRO A 166 -15.03 17.93 11.39
CA PRO A 166 -16.24 17.25 11.00
C PRO A 166 -17.10 18.24 10.22
N SER A 167 -16.87 18.28 8.91
CA SER A 167 -17.75 18.96 7.98
C SER A 167 -19.09 18.26 8.06
N VAL A 168 -20.17 19.03 8.09
CA VAL A 168 -21.55 18.53 7.93
C VAL A 168 -21.77 18.07 6.48
N ALA A 169 -20.78 17.40 5.90
CA ALA A 169 -20.74 16.99 4.51
C ALA A 169 -21.79 15.90 4.30
N ALA A 170 -22.61 16.07 3.26
CA ALA A 170 -23.61 15.08 2.85
C ALA A 170 -22.97 13.76 2.37
N ALA A 171 -21.68 13.80 2.00
CA ALA A 171 -20.91 12.62 1.59
C ALA A 171 -19.43 12.76 1.96
N ARG A 172 -18.77 11.61 2.13
CA ARG A 172 -17.36 11.49 2.52
C ARG A 172 -16.58 10.60 1.57
N LEU A 173 -15.38 11.04 1.22
CA LEU A 173 -14.42 10.29 0.44
C LEU A 173 -13.52 9.50 1.39
N ILE A 174 -13.36 8.21 1.13
CA ILE A 174 -12.41 7.33 1.84
C ILE A 174 -11.36 6.88 0.83
N SER A 175 -10.15 7.43 0.91
CA SER A 175 -9.10 7.10 -0.06
C SER A 175 -8.12 6.05 0.46
N VAL A 176 -7.64 5.20 -0.44
CA VAL A 176 -6.64 4.16 -0.14
C VAL A 176 -5.52 4.19 -1.18
N GLY A 177 -4.28 4.23 -0.70
CA GLY A 177 -3.08 4.31 -1.54
C GLY A 177 -3.02 5.55 -2.43
N GLU A 178 -1.99 5.60 -3.28
CA GLU A 178 -1.71 6.78 -4.09
C GLU A 178 -2.80 7.10 -5.12
N ALA A 179 -3.23 6.11 -5.90
CA ALA A 179 -4.21 6.32 -6.97
C ALA A 179 -5.56 6.77 -6.40
N GLY A 180 -6.02 6.11 -5.34
CA GLY A 180 -7.26 6.46 -4.66
C GLY A 180 -7.21 7.85 -4.05
N THR A 181 -6.09 8.18 -3.41
CA THR A 181 -5.91 9.49 -2.78
C THR A 181 -5.83 10.63 -3.78
N ARG A 182 -5.11 10.44 -4.89
CA ARG A 182 -5.06 11.45 -5.96
C ARG A 182 -6.45 11.73 -6.53
N LEU A 183 -7.23 10.69 -6.78
CA LEU A 183 -8.59 10.83 -7.30
C LEU A 183 -9.53 11.50 -6.28
N ALA A 184 -9.42 11.14 -4.99
CA ALA A 184 -10.20 11.78 -3.93
C ALA A 184 -9.86 13.27 -3.79
N LEU A 185 -8.59 13.64 -3.84
CA LEU A 185 -8.15 15.04 -3.80
C LEU A 185 -8.64 15.83 -5.03
N ALA A 186 -8.61 15.23 -6.21
CA ALA A 186 -9.16 15.83 -7.41
C ALA A 186 -10.67 16.07 -7.31
N ALA A 187 -11.42 15.10 -6.76
CA ALA A 187 -12.85 15.26 -6.50
C ALA A 187 -13.14 16.34 -5.45
N ARG A 188 -12.35 16.42 -4.37
CA ARG A 188 -12.49 17.48 -3.36
C ARG A 188 -12.15 18.86 -3.92
N ALA A 189 -11.18 18.97 -4.83
CA ALA A 189 -10.88 20.22 -5.53
C ALA A 189 -12.05 20.67 -6.42
N ALA A 190 -12.75 19.74 -7.06
CA ALA A 190 -13.95 20.01 -7.86
C ALA A 190 -15.20 20.30 -7.00
N ALA A 191 -15.29 19.74 -5.79
CA ALA A 191 -16.39 19.93 -4.85
C ALA A 191 -15.87 20.14 -3.40
N PRO A 192 -15.51 21.38 -3.02
CA PRO A 192 -14.83 21.69 -1.74
C PRO A 192 -15.59 21.36 -0.43
N GLY A 193 -16.82 20.86 -0.51
CA GLY A 193 -17.62 20.45 0.65
C GLY A 193 -17.51 18.97 1.03
N LEU A 194 -16.84 18.14 0.21
CA LEU A 194 -16.69 16.72 0.51
C LEU A 194 -15.70 16.51 1.67
N GLY A 195 -16.15 15.76 2.68
CA GLY A 195 -15.26 15.27 3.71
C GLY A 195 -14.28 14.25 3.12
N HIS A 196 -13.06 14.15 3.67
CA HIS A 196 -12.05 13.20 3.19
C HIS A 196 -11.33 12.53 4.36
N ALA A 197 -11.26 11.20 4.31
CA ALA A 197 -10.45 10.37 5.19
C ALA A 197 -9.50 9.52 4.35
N HIS A 198 -8.24 9.39 4.78
CA HIS A 198 -7.26 8.52 4.15
C HIS A 198 -6.96 7.31 5.03
N LEU A 199 -7.08 6.10 4.49
CA LEU A 199 -6.72 4.87 5.18
C LEU A 199 -5.33 4.40 4.75
N VAL A 200 -4.36 4.56 5.64
CA VAL A 200 -2.98 4.06 5.47
C VAL A 200 -2.90 2.57 5.74
N TYR A 201 -3.66 2.07 6.71
CA TYR A 201 -3.63 0.67 7.13
C TYR A 201 -4.98 0.01 6.91
N LEU A 202 -4.94 -1.24 6.45
CA LEU A 202 -6.14 -2.01 6.13
C LEU A 202 -6.22 -3.34 6.90
N ASP A 203 -5.34 -3.55 7.89
CA ASP A 203 -5.46 -4.65 8.84
C ASP A 203 -6.66 -4.43 9.79
N ASP A 204 -7.23 -5.53 10.31
CA ASP A 204 -8.50 -5.51 11.05
C ASP A 204 -8.48 -4.58 12.27
N ALA A 205 -7.37 -4.54 13.02
CA ALA A 205 -7.28 -3.73 14.23
C ALA A 205 -7.36 -2.23 13.90
N ARG A 206 -6.57 -1.77 12.93
CA ARG A 206 -6.55 -0.37 12.53
C ARG A 206 -7.78 0.05 11.74
N LEU A 207 -8.33 -0.85 10.92
CA LEU A 207 -9.57 -0.59 10.22
C LEU A 207 -10.73 -0.43 11.19
N SER A 208 -10.79 -1.22 12.27
CA SER A 208 -11.83 -1.09 13.29
C SER A 208 -11.74 0.24 14.05
N ALA A 209 -10.52 0.72 14.33
CA ALA A 209 -10.31 2.06 14.90
C ALA A 209 -10.76 3.17 13.94
N ALA A 210 -10.38 3.08 12.66
CA ALA A 210 -10.79 4.04 11.64
C ALA A 210 -12.32 4.07 11.45
N VAL A 211 -12.99 2.92 11.50
CA VAL A 211 -14.45 2.82 11.43
C VAL A 211 -15.12 3.56 12.59
N ALA A 212 -14.58 3.50 13.80
CA ALA A 212 -15.14 4.25 14.94
C ALA A 212 -15.11 5.77 14.69
N GLU A 213 -14.02 6.29 14.11
CA GLU A 213 -13.91 7.70 13.72
C GLU A 213 -14.87 8.04 12.56
N LEU A 214 -14.92 7.17 11.54
CA LEU A 214 -15.80 7.30 10.39
C LEU A 214 -17.29 7.21 10.77
N GLY A 215 -17.63 6.50 11.85
CA GLY A 215 -19.00 6.36 12.35
C GLY A 215 -19.59 7.68 12.86
N ALA A 216 -18.75 8.64 13.27
CA ALA A 216 -19.20 9.97 13.68
C ALA A 216 -19.60 10.87 12.50
N TRP A 217 -19.29 10.47 11.26
CA TRP A 217 -19.56 11.25 10.06
C TRP A 217 -20.92 10.88 9.47
N THR A 218 -21.75 11.87 9.18
CA THR A 218 -23.04 11.66 8.50
C THR A 218 -22.84 11.49 6.98
N GLY A 219 -23.76 10.80 6.31
CA GLY A 219 -23.80 10.73 4.84
C GLY A 219 -23.11 9.52 4.19
N THR A 220 -23.18 9.47 2.86
CA THR A 220 -22.68 8.37 2.03
C THR A 220 -21.15 8.36 1.98
N SER A 221 -20.56 7.20 2.21
CA SER A 221 -19.13 6.92 2.04
C SER A 221 -18.81 6.44 0.64
N VAL A 222 -17.93 7.16 -0.05
CA VAL A 222 -17.38 6.78 -1.35
C VAL A 222 -15.92 6.38 -1.18
N VAL A 223 -15.64 5.09 -1.30
CA VAL A 223 -14.31 4.51 -1.23
C VAL A 223 -13.64 4.63 -2.59
N VAL A 224 -12.42 5.15 -2.61
CA VAL A 224 -11.63 5.33 -3.82
C VAL A 224 -10.28 4.64 -3.64
N ALA A 225 -10.00 3.64 -4.47
CA ALA A 225 -8.81 2.80 -4.37
C ALA A 225 -8.43 2.21 -5.73
N ALA A 226 -7.21 1.66 -5.84
CA ALA A 226 -6.84 0.89 -7.04
C ALA A 226 -7.80 -0.32 -7.23
N PRO A 227 -8.09 -0.75 -8.48
CA PRO A 227 -9.14 -1.73 -8.76
C PRO A 227 -9.05 -3.04 -7.95
N ARG A 228 -7.83 -3.56 -7.76
CA ARG A 228 -7.58 -4.80 -7.00
C ARG A 228 -7.76 -4.64 -5.48
N LEU A 229 -7.69 -3.42 -4.96
CA LEU A 229 -7.89 -3.11 -3.54
C LEU A 229 -9.34 -2.71 -3.22
N LEU A 230 -10.08 -2.18 -4.19
CA LEU A 230 -11.38 -1.55 -3.97
C LEU A 230 -12.42 -2.52 -3.38
N GLY A 231 -12.71 -3.62 -4.07
CA GLY A 231 -13.76 -4.55 -3.67
C GLY A 231 -13.60 -5.08 -2.24
N PRO A 232 -12.40 -5.54 -1.85
CA PRO A 232 -12.17 -6.00 -0.49
C PRO A 232 -12.27 -4.91 0.59
N VAL A 233 -11.76 -3.70 0.33
CA VAL A 233 -11.89 -2.58 1.27
C VAL A 233 -13.35 -2.18 1.45
N VAL A 234 -14.11 -2.10 0.36
CA VAL A 234 -15.56 -1.81 0.41
C VAL A 234 -16.28 -2.86 1.25
N ARG A 235 -15.99 -4.14 1.04
CA ARG A 235 -16.58 -5.23 1.84
C ARG A 235 -16.23 -5.08 3.32
N ALA A 236 -14.96 -4.87 3.64
CA ALA A 236 -14.51 -4.75 5.03
C ALA A 236 -15.11 -3.54 5.76
N LEU A 237 -15.40 -2.46 5.04
CA LEU A 237 -16.12 -1.29 5.56
C LEU A 237 -17.62 -1.56 5.69
N ARG A 238 -18.26 -2.23 4.73
CA ARG A 238 -19.69 -2.64 4.83
C ARG A 238 -19.96 -3.62 5.96
N ASP A 239 -19.01 -4.46 6.31
CA ASP A 239 -19.11 -5.33 7.49
C ASP A 239 -19.19 -4.53 8.82
N ARG A 240 -18.85 -3.22 8.80
CA ARG A 240 -18.65 -2.39 10.00
C ARG A 240 -19.41 -1.06 10.00
N LEU A 241 -19.79 -0.54 8.84
CA LEU A 241 -20.68 0.60 8.59
C LEU A 241 -22.00 0.10 7.99
N PRO A 242 -23.10 0.86 8.06
CA PRO A 242 -24.35 0.50 7.39
C PRO A 242 -24.14 0.22 5.88
N GLU A 243 -24.59 -0.94 5.38
CA GLU A 243 -24.25 -1.41 4.02
C GLU A 243 -24.60 -0.40 2.91
N ASP A 244 -25.80 0.20 2.98
CA ASP A 244 -26.31 1.17 2.00
C ASP A 244 -25.50 2.48 1.95
N SER A 245 -24.67 2.71 2.96
CA SER A 245 -23.85 3.92 3.07
C SER A 245 -22.49 3.81 2.39
N VAL A 246 -22.04 2.64 1.92
CA VAL A 246 -20.68 2.47 1.38
C VAL A 246 -20.70 2.10 -0.09
N ARG A 247 -20.02 2.90 -0.93
CA ARG A 247 -19.87 2.71 -2.37
C ARG A 247 -18.40 2.71 -2.75
N GLY A 248 -18.06 2.06 -3.87
CA GLY A 248 -16.69 2.01 -4.37
C GLY A 248 -16.58 2.60 -5.75
N VAL A 249 -15.55 3.43 -5.98
CA VAL A 249 -15.16 3.94 -7.30
C VAL A 249 -13.69 3.59 -7.55
N PRO A 250 -13.37 2.84 -8.61
CA PRO A 250 -11.99 2.44 -8.88
C PRO A 250 -11.17 3.62 -9.40
N ALA A 251 -9.99 3.84 -8.82
CA ALA A 251 -9.04 4.81 -9.33
C ALA A 251 -8.23 4.20 -10.48
N ALA A 252 -8.44 4.69 -11.70
CA ALA A 252 -7.58 4.34 -12.82
C ALA A 252 -6.17 4.91 -12.63
N VAL A 253 -5.16 4.23 -13.17
CA VAL A 253 -3.74 4.61 -13.04
C VAL A 253 -3.45 6.00 -13.63
N GLY A 254 -4.30 6.49 -14.56
CA GLY A 254 -4.17 7.78 -15.23
C GLY A 254 -5.01 8.94 -14.67
N GLY A 255 -5.95 8.69 -13.74
CA GLY A 255 -6.77 9.71 -13.07
C GLY A 255 -7.33 10.80 -13.99
N GLY A 256 -8.33 10.47 -14.80
CA GLY A 256 -8.95 11.41 -15.74
C GLY A 256 -10.11 12.19 -15.14
N GLY A 257 -10.59 13.23 -15.85
CA GLY A 257 -11.79 13.98 -15.45
C GLY A 257 -13.07 13.13 -15.40
N ALA A 258 -13.14 12.05 -16.18
CA ALA A 258 -14.25 11.09 -16.13
C ALA A 258 -14.32 10.36 -14.78
N ASP A 259 -13.17 9.98 -14.22
CA ASP A 259 -13.09 9.30 -12.92
C ASP A 259 -13.58 10.25 -11.80
N VAL A 260 -13.25 11.54 -11.90
CA VAL A 260 -13.72 12.56 -10.95
C VAL A 260 -15.25 12.69 -11.03
N ALA A 261 -15.82 12.75 -12.23
CA ALA A 261 -17.27 12.82 -12.41
C ALA A 261 -17.98 11.59 -11.81
N GLU A 262 -17.40 10.40 -11.93
CA GLU A 262 -17.93 9.18 -11.31
C GLU A 262 -17.91 9.25 -9.78
N VAL A 263 -16.82 9.75 -9.17
CA VAL A 263 -16.75 9.98 -7.72
C VAL A 263 -17.81 10.97 -7.25
N LEU A 264 -17.98 12.08 -7.97
CA LEU A 264 -18.98 13.09 -7.63
C LEU A 264 -20.40 12.56 -7.79
N ALA A 265 -20.68 11.79 -8.84
CA ALA A 265 -21.96 11.14 -9.04
C ALA A 265 -22.25 10.14 -7.90
N ALA A 266 -21.27 9.35 -7.47
CA ALA A 266 -21.42 8.43 -6.36
C ALA A 266 -21.68 9.14 -5.01
N ALA A 267 -21.07 10.31 -4.81
CA ALA A 267 -21.25 11.15 -3.62
C ALA A 267 -22.61 11.87 -3.58
N ALA A 268 -23.25 12.11 -4.73
CA ALA A 268 -24.50 12.86 -4.81
C ALA A 268 -25.77 12.06 -4.48
N VAL A 269 -25.70 10.73 -4.42
CA VAL A 269 -26.87 9.85 -4.19
C VAL A 269 -27.10 9.60 -2.69
N GLY A 270 -27.03 10.64 -1.87
CA GLY A 270 -27.27 10.61 -0.42
C GLY A 270 -28.67 11.05 -0.05
#